data_AF-A0A9R1STC1-F1
#
_entry.id   AF-A0A9R1STC1-F1
#
_cell.length_a   1.000
_cell.length_b   1.000
_cell.length_c   1.000
_cell.angle_alpha   90.00
_cell.angle_beta   90.00
_cell.angle_gamma   90.00
#
_symmetry.space_group_name_H-M   'P 1'
#
loop_
_entity.id
_entity.type
_entity.pdbx_description
1 polymer ?
#
loop_
_entity_poly.entity_id
_entity_poly.type
_entity_poly.pdbx_seq_one_letter_code
_entity_poly.pdbx_strand_id
1 'polypeptide(L)'
;MRLILIPVFLLLFVGENHMAESNVIVKEVQSGHLAELPCLSSDDHHRFMFWELIGDNKIIGPGNPLDVEKYNYEVLTGKLLIRGVSTTESGLYKCVSRGLNDHSAINIETVELVVTKDWEDVWENDYETNLLRGMAAVMVIVVGVAVVLLIITMKRKRNARFFDLEESREGSPARYRENQPQASAGPSRMESGGIDNAGLDVDFPKVFKQLQKEDTLP
;
A
#
# COMPACT_ATOMS: atom_id res chain seq x y z
N MET A 1 1.07 -6.89 -87.46
CA MET A 1 1.10 -7.31 -86.04
C MET A 1 2.18 -6.47 -85.34
N ARG A 2 1.81 -5.34 -84.74
CA ARG A 2 2.75 -4.45 -84.03
C ARG A 2 2.37 -4.49 -82.54
N LEU A 3 3.26 -5.03 -81.71
CA LEU A 3 3.13 -5.01 -80.26
C LEU A 3 3.32 -3.57 -79.77
N ILE A 4 2.31 -3.04 -79.09
CA ILE A 4 2.36 -1.75 -78.38
C ILE A 4 2.73 -2.08 -76.93
N LEU A 5 3.94 -1.69 -76.51
CA LEU A 5 4.34 -1.66 -75.10
C LEU A 5 3.69 -0.44 -74.44
N ILE A 6 2.84 -0.66 -73.45
CA ILE A 6 2.32 0.40 -72.57
C ILE A 6 3.16 0.37 -71.29
N PRO A 7 3.93 1.42 -70.94
CA PRO A 7 4.53 1.54 -69.63
C PRO A 7 3.45 2.01 -68.64
N VAL A 8 3.13 1.15 -67.67
CA VAL A 8 2.30 1.47 -66.51
C VAL A 8 3.09 2.44 -65.63
N PHE A 9 2.85 3.73 -65.78
CA PHE A 9 3.35 4.76 -64.86
C PHE A 9 2.42 4.80 -63.64
N LEU A 10 2.76 3.99 -62.65
CA LEU A 10 2.10 3.95 -61.35
C LEU A 10 2.49 5.23 -60.60
N LEU A 11 1.64 6.26 -60.69
CA LEU A 11 1.76 7.48 -59.89
C LEU A 11 1.47 7.15 -58.44
N LEU A 12 2.51 6.79 -57.68
CA LEU A 12 2.50 6.85 -56.23
C LEU A 12 2.52 8.33 -55.83
N PHE A 13 1.34 8.92 -55.70
CA PHE A 13 1.18 10.11 -54.87
C PHE A 13 1.39 9.69 -53.42
N VAL A 14 2.64 9.75 -52.98
CA VAL A 14 2.96 9.77 -51.55
C VAL A 14 2.48 11.14 -51.06
N GLY A 15 1.28 11.16 -50.49
CA GLY A 15 0.79 12.32 -49.76
C GLY A 15 1.72 12.58 -48.59
N GLU A 16 2.39 13.73 -48.63
CA GLU A 16 3.18 14.26 -47.53
C GLU A 16 2.22 14.55 -46.37
N ASN A 17 2.11 13.60 -45.43
CA ASN A 17 1.41 13.85 -44.18
C ASN A 17 2.26 14.83 -43.38
N HIS A 18 2.02 16.13 -43.57
CA HIS A 18 2.43 17.15 -42.61
C HIS A 18 1.68 16.85 -41.29
N MET A 19 2.28 16.04 -40.43
CA MET A 19 1.94 16.09 -39.00
C MET A 19 2.41 17.46 -38.52
N ALA A 20 1.47 18.40 -38.43
CA ALA A 20 1.68 19.63 -37.69
C ALA A 20 2.11 19.24 -36.27
N GLU A 21 3.30 19.67 -35.87
CA GLU A 21 3.81 19.57 -34.52
C GLU A 21 2.91 20.44 -33.62
N SER A 22 1.82 19.86 -33.14
CA SER A 22 0.88 20.52 -32.25
C SER A 22 1.53 20.65 -30.88
N ASN A 23 1.73 21.87 -30.41
CA ASN A 23 2.02 22.12 -29.00
C ASN A 23 0.82 21.64 -28.18
N VAL A 24 0.94 20.48 -27.52
CA VAL A 24 -0.12 19.95 -26.65
C VAL A 24 0.01 20.61 -25.29
N ILE A 25 -0.98 21.40 -24.90
CA ILE A 25 -1.05 21.96 -23.55
C ILE A 25 -1.68 20.94 -22.62
N VAL A 26 -1.01 20.64 -21.50
CA VAL A 26 -1.54 19.75 -20.47
C VAL A 26 -2.24 20.57 -19.39
N LYS A 27 -3.48 20.20 -19.08
CA LYS A 27 -4.29 20.78 -18.02
C LYS A 27 -4.64 19.72 -17.00
N GLU A 28 -4.09 19.87 -15.80
CA GLU A 28 -4.38 18.99 -14.67
C GLU A 28 -5.51 19.55 -13.81
N VAL A 29 -6.49 18.70 -13.48
CA VAL A 29 -7.65 19.07 -12.65
C VAL A 29 -8.03 17.90 -11.74
N GLN A 30 -8.41 18.20 -10.50
CA GLN A 30 -8.91 17.18 -9.58
C GLN A 30 -10.31 16.67 -9.97
N SER A 31 -10.56 15.38 -9.74
CA SER A 31 -11.87 14.78 -9.90
C SER A 31 -12.92 15.57 -9.08
N GLY A 32 -14.12 15.74 -9.62
CA GLY A 32 -15.22 16.50 -9.01
C GLY A 32 -15.11 18.03 -9.16
N HIS A 33 -13.99 18.57 -9.63
CA HIS A 33 -13.81 20.01 -9.81
C HIS A 33 -14.24 20.50 -11.19
N LEU A 34 -14.23 21.82 -11.39
CA LEU A 34 -14.45 22.46 -12.68
C LEU A 34 -13.15 22.45 -13.49
N ALA A 35 -13.15 21.82 -14.66
CA ALA A 35 -12.05 21.96 -15.61
C ALA A 35 -12.34 23.10 -16.58
N GLU A 36 -11.32 23.92 -16.80
CA GLU A 36 -11.34 25.02 -17.75
C GLU A 36 -10.25 24.79 -18.80
N LEU A 37 -10.67 24.58 -20.05
CA LEU A 37 -9.79 24.32 -21.18
C LEU A 37 -9.78 25.56 -22.09
N PRO A 38 -8.64 26.26 -22.22
CA PRO A 38 -8.53 27.40 -23.11
C PRO A 38 -8.47 26.93 -24.57
N CYS A 39 -9.18 27.61 -25.47
CA CYS A 39 -9.01 27.41 -26.90
C CYS A 39 -7.93 28.37 -27.42
N LEU A 40 -6.74 27.84 -27.67
CA LEU A 40 -5.65 28.61 -28.26
C LEU A 40 -5.82 28.90 -29.75
N SER A 41 -6.69 28.12 -30.40
CA SER A 41 -6.99 28.30 -31.81
C SER A 41 -7.80 29.56 -32.10
N SER A 42 -8.51 30.11 -31.10
CA SER A 42 -9.32 31.33 -31.26
C SER A 42 -8.45 32.57 -31.07
N ASP A 43 -8.23 33.32 -32.15
CA ASP A 43 -7.41 34.52 -32.19
C ASP A 43 -8.14 35.68 -32.92
N ASP A 44 -7.46 36.80 -33.16
CA ASP A 44 -8.06 37.96 -33.84
C ASP A 44 -8.47 37.70 -35.30
N HIS A 45 -7.96 36.62 -35.90
CA HIS A 45 -8.21 36.22 -37.28
C HIS A 45 -9.04 34.94 -37.40
N HIS A 46 -9.20 34.18 -36.32
CA HIS A 46 -9.89 32.90 -36.28
C HIS A 46 -10.95 32.87 -35.18
N ARG A 47 -12.17 32.50 -35.57
CA ARG A 47 -13.32 32.40 -34.65
C ARG A 47 -13.57 30.96 -34.26
N PHE A 48 -13.76 30.73 -32.96
CA PHE A 48 -14.18 29.44 -32.41
C PHE A 48 -15.39 28.83 -33.15
N MET A 49 -15.31 27.54 -33.46
CA MET A 49 -16.41 26.76 -34.02
C MET A 49 -16.95 25.72 -33.04
N PHE A 50 -16.13 24.75 -32.65
CA PHE A 50 -16.51 23.64 -31.78
C PHE A 50 -15.28 22.99 -31.15
N TRP A 51 -15.53 22.19 -30.13
CA TRP A 51 -14.59 21.26 -29.52
C TRP A 51 -14.86 19.83 -29.99
N GLU A 52 -13.80 19.05 -30.14
CA GLU A 52 -13.86 17.63 -30.47
C GLU A 52 -13.01 16.83 -29.49
N LEU A 53 -13.59 15.79 -28.90
CA LEU A 53 -12.87 14.85 -28.03
C LEU A 53 -12.24 13.73 -28.88
N ILE A 54 -10.91 13.64 -28.86
CA ILE A 54 -10.18 12.60 -29.58
C ILE A 54 -10.44 11.24 -28.91
N GLY A 55 -11.02 10.31 -29.65
CA GLY A 55 -11.33 8.95 -29.20
C GLY A 55 -12.82 8.63 -29.32
N ASP A 56 -13.66 9.50 -28.76
CA ASP A 56 -15.11 9.30 -28.73
C ASP A 56 -15.85 9.99 -29.89
N ASN A 57 -15.14 10.75 -30.74
CA ASN A 57 -15.70 11.59 -31.81
C ASN A 57 -16.86 12.48 -31.31
N LYS A 58 -16.80 12.88 -30.03
CA LYS A 58 -17.83 13.70 -29.39
C LYS A 58 -17.58 15.16 -29.73
N ILE A 59 -18.56 15.78 -30.38
CA ILE A 59 -18.50 17.19 -30.78
C ILE A 59 -19.28 18.04 -29.77
N ILE A 60 -18.61 19.03 -29.19
CA ILE A 60 -19.17 20.01 -28.28
C ILE A 60 -19.22 21.36 -29.01
N GLY A 61 -20.41 21.76 -29.44
CA GLY A 61 -20.56 22.99 -30.20
C GLY A 61 -22.02 23.29 -30.56
N PRO A 62 -22.27 24.41 -31.25
CA PRO A 62 -23.62 24.81 -31.63
C PRO A 62 -24.24 23.75 -32.57
N GLY A 63 -25.52 23.42 -32.33
CA GLY A 63 -26.28 22.48 -33.17
C GLY A 63 -26.11 21.00 -32.80
N ASN A 64 -25.22 20.65 -31.87
CA ASN A 64 -25.08 19.29 -31.36
C ASN A 64 -25.82 19.13 -30.02
N PRO A 65 -26.38 17.94 -29.73
CA PRO A 65 -26.97 17.65 -28.42
C PRO A 65 -25.86 17.65 -27.36
N LEU A 66 -25.83 18.72 -26.57
CA LEU A 66 -24.88 18.90 -25.48
C LEU A 66 -25.60 18.66 -24.15
N ASP A 67 -24.94 17.94 -23.26
CA ASP A 67 -25.29 17.95 -21.84
C ASP A 67 -24.91 19.31 -21.25
N VAL A 68 -25.90 20.21 -21.17
CA VAL A 68 -25.76 21.58 -20.65
C VAL A 68 -25.51 21.64 -19.14
N GLU A 69 -25.78 20.57 -18.41
CA GLU A 69 -25.43 20.50 -16.99
C GLU A 69 -23.94 20.23 -16.83
N LYS A 70 -23.37 19.40 -17.71
CA LYS A 70 -21.97 18.97 -17.68
C LYS A 70 -21.01 19.92 -18.41
N TYR A 71 -21.36 20.33 -19.63
CA TYR A 71 -20.49 21.09 -20.53
C TYR A 71 -21.05 22.48 -20.78
N ASN A 72 -20.17 23.48 -20.76
CA ASN A 72 -20.48 24.85 -21.16
C ASN A 72 -19.29 25.42 -21.93
N TYR A 73 -19.51 26.36 -22.85
CA TYR A 73 -18.42 27.00 -23.58
C TYR A 73 -18.68 28.47 -23.84
N GLU A 74 -17.60 29.25 -23.92
CA GLU A 74 -17.64 30.66 -24.28
C GLU A 74 -17.52 30.83 -25.80
N VAL A 75 -18.45 31.53 -26.43
CA VAL A 75 -18.50 31.68 -27.90
C VAL A 75 -17.37 32.56 -28.44
N LEU A 76 -16.88 33.52 -27.65
CA LEU A 76 -15.88 34.49 -28.09
C LEU A 76 -14.45 33.94 -27.97
N THR A 77 -14.14 33.30 -26.85
CA THR A 77 -12.81 32.76 -26.53
C THR A 77 -12.68 31.30 -26.92
N GLY A 78 -13.79 30.60 -27.13
CA GLY A 78 -13.82 29.15 -27.26
C GLY A 78 -13.49 28.41 -25.97
N LYS A 79 -13.46 29.07 -24.80
CA LYS A 79 -13.13 28.42 -23.53
C LYS A 79 -14.16 27.35 -23.19
N LEU A 80 -13.73 26.11 -22.97
CA LEU A 80 -14.58 24.99 -22.58
C LEU A 80 -14.55 24.80 -21.06
N LEU A 81 -15.73 24.70 -20.47
CA LEU A 81 -15.95 24.45 -19.05
C LEU A 81 -16.61 23.08 -18.88
N ILE A 82 -15.97 22.21 -18.11
CA ILE A 82 -16.46 20.86 -17.81
C ILE A 82 -16.68 20.77 -16.30
N ARG A 83 -17.95 20.63 -15.88
CA ARG A 83 -18.32 20.59 -14.46
C ARG A 83 -18.15 19.19 -13.88
N GLY A 84 -17.64 19.11 -12.66
CA GLY A 84 -17.56 17.85 -11.91
C GLY A 84 -16.74 16.79 -12.66
N VAL A 85 -15.50 17.11 -13.04
CA VAL A 85 -14.74 16.24 -13.94
C VAL A 85 -14.52 14.85 -13.37
N SER A 86 -14.56 13.84 -14.22
CA SER A 86 -14.33 12.45 -13.84
C SER A 86 -13.14 11.87 -14.59
N THR A 87 -12.55 10.78 -14.08
CA THR A 87 -11.39 10.17 -14.75
C THR A 87 -11.69 9.61 -16.15
N THR A 88 -12.96 9.45 -16.51
CA THR A 88 -13.36 9.05 -17.88
C THR A 88 -13.33 10.21 -18.87
N GLU A 89 -13.27 11.46 -18.38
CA GLU A 89 -13.20 12.66 -19.22
C GLU A 89 -11.76 13.09 -19.51
N SER A 90 -10.78 12.43 -18.90
CA SER A 90 -9.37 12.60 -19.25
C SER A 90 -9.14 12.22 -20.70
N GLY A 91 -8.42 13.08 -21.44
CA GLY A 91 -8.18 12.85 -22.86
C GLY A 91 -7.75 14.11 -23.59
N LEU A 92 -7.59 13.98 -24.90
CA LEU A 92 -7.17 15.07 -25.78
C LEU A 92 -8.39 15.75 -26.40
N TYR A 93 -8.50 17.05 -26.18
CA TYR A 93 -9.55 17.91 -26.68
C TYR A 93 -8.99 18.80 -27.78
N LYS A 94 -9.57 18.74 -28.97
CA LYS A 94 -9.26 19.63 -30.09
C LYS A 94 -10.20 20.81 -30.09
N CYS A 95 -9.65 22.02 -30.07
CA CYS A 95 -10.41 23.21 -30.39
C CYS A 95 -10.26 23.52 -31.89
N VAL A 96 -11.39 23.69 -32.57
CA VAL A 96 -11.43 24.04 -33.99
C VAL A 96 -11.94 25.47 -34.14
N SER A 97 -11.20 26.27 -34.90
CA SER A 97 -11.56 27.65 -35.24
C SER A 97 -11.47 27.90 -36.75
N ARG A 98 -12.19 28.90 -37.23
CA ARG A 98 -12.29 29.24 -38.66
C ARG A 98 -11.86 30.68 -38.92
N GLY A 99 -11.12 30.89 -40.00
CA GLY A 99 -10.70 32.19 -40.46
C GLY A 99 -11.87 33.15 -40.72
N LEU A 100 -11.73 34.37 -40.23
CA LEU A 100 -12.67 35.48 -40.42
C LEU A 100 -12.63 36.01 -41.86
N ASN A 101 -11.42 36.20 -42.39
CA ASN A 101 -11.20 36.74 -43.74
C ASN A 101 -11.22 35.63 -44.79
N ASP A 102 -10.55 34.52 -44.50
CA ASP A 102 -10.54 33.34 -45.35
C ASP A 102 -11.33 32.22 -44.66
N HIS A 103 -12.55 32.03 -45.14
CA HIS A 103 -13.44 30.98 -44.64
C HIS A 103 -12.95 29.55 -44.94
N SER A 104 -11.89 29.38 -45.73
CA SER A 104 -11.25 28.08 -45.94
C SER A 104 -10.09 27.81 -44.97
N ALA A 105 -9.56 28.85 -44.31
CA ALA A 105 -8.54 28.70 -43.29
C ALA A 105 -9.15 28.12 -42.00
N ILE A 106 -8.61 27.00 -41.53
CA ILE A 106 -9.00 26.34 -40.28
C ILE A 106 -7.75 26.25 -39.43
N ASN A 107 -7.86 26.70 -38.18
CA ASN A 107 -6.82 26.49 -37.17
C ASN A 107 -7.33 25.43 -36.17
N ILE A 108 -6.43 24.55 -35.72
CA ILE A 108 -6.76 23.45 -34.82
C ILE A 108 -5.65 23.35 -33.78
N GLU A 109 -6.02 23.47 -32.51
CA GLU A 109 -5.10 23.26 -31.39
C GLU A 109 -5.64 22.22 -30.42
N THR A 110 -4.72 21.48 -29.78
CA THR A 110 -5.07 20.35 -28.92
C THR A 110 -4.65 20.62 -27.48
N VAL A 111 -5.54 20.32 -26.53
CA VAL A 111 -5.31 20.42 -25.08
C VAL A 111 -5.56 19.05 -24.47
N GLU A 112 -4.62 18.57 -23.68
CA GLU A 112 -4.75 17.34 -22.88
C GLU A 112 -5.34 17.67 -21.52
N LEU A 113 -6.48 17.05 -21.19
CA LEU A 113 -7.05 17.09 -19.85
C LEU A 113 -6.60 15.85 -19.08
N VAL A 114 -5.91 16.07 -17.96
CA VAL A 114 -5.49 15.01 -17.04
C VAL A 114 -6.28 15.18 -15.75
N VAL A 115 -7.20 14.26 -15.48
CA VAL A 115 -7.98 14.27 -14.24
C VAL A 115 -7.28 13.46 -13.16
N THR A 116 -6.80 14.12 -12.11
CA THR A 116 -6.17 13.49 -10.96
C THR A 116 -7.21 13.15 -9.90
N LYS A 117 -7.12 11.97 -9.27
CA LYS A 117 -7.95 11.64 -8.11
C LYS A 117 -7.35 12.26 -6.84
N ASP A 118 -8.19 12.68 -5.89
CA ASP A 118 -7.71 13.07 -4.57
C ASP A 118 -7.16 11.85 -3.84
N TRP A 119 -5.89 11.93 -3.47
CA TRP A 119 -5.14 10.84 -2.85
C TRP A 119 -5.64 10.51 -1.44
N GLU A 120 -6.24 11.49 -0.77
CA GLU A 120 -6.78 11.35 0.59
C GLU A 120 -8.03 10.44 0.58
N ASP A 121 -8.98 10.69 -0.34
CA ASP A 121 -10.15 9.82 -0.56
C ASP A 121 -9.74 8.40 -1.02
N VAL A 122 -8.72 8.30 -1.88
CA VAL A 122 -8.23 6.99 -2.34
C VAL A 122 -7.60 6.20 -1.18
N TRP A 123 -6.87 6.87 -0.28
CA TRP A 123 -6.19 6.23 0.83
C TRP A 123 -7.11 5.89 2.01
N GLU A 124 -8.05 6.76 2.34
CA GLU A 124 -9.03 6.52 3.42
C GLU A 124 -10.00 5.39 3.07
N ASN A 125 -10.30 5.21 1.78
CA ASN A 125 -11.25 4.19 1.33
C ASN A 125 -10.57 2.89 0.85
N ASP A 126 -9.24 2.80 0.96
CA ASP A 126 -8.53 1.58 0.56
C ASP A 126 -8.76 0.48 1.60
N TYR A 127 -9.49 -0.55 1.20
CA TYR A 127 -9.87 -1.64 2.10
C TYR A 127 -8.64 -2.35 2.65
N GLU A 128 -7.53 -2.39 1.91
CA GLU A 128 -6.29 -3.05 2.33
C GLU A 128 -5.62 -2.31 3.49
N THR A 129 -5.53 -0.99 3.41
CA THR A 129 -4.87 -0.17 4.44
C THR A 129 -5.69 -0.16 5.73
N ASN A 130 -7.02 -0.07 5.62
CA ASN A 130 -7.94 -0.14 6.75
C ASN A 130 -7.97 -1.54 7.38
N LEU A 131 -7.93 -2.60 6.58
CA LEU A 131 -7.81 -3.97 7.08
C LEU A 131 -6.51 -4.16 7.86
N LEU A 132 -5.38 -3.71 7.31
CA LEU A 132 -4.08 -3.80 7.98
C LEU A 132 -4.06 -3.04 9.31
N ARG A 133 -4.64 -1.84 9.34
CA ARG A 133 -4.82 -1.05 10.58
C ARG A 133 -5.69 -1.78 11.60
N GLY A 134 -6.81 -2.35 11.17
CA GLY A 134 -7.70 -3.14 12.01
C GLY A 134 -6.98 -4.36 12.61
N MET A 135 -6.25 -5.11 11.79
CA MET A 135 -5.48 -6.27 12.22
C MET A 135 -4.36 -5.89 13.21
N ALA A 136 -3.65 -4.79 12.96
CA ALA A 136 -2.62 -4.29 13.87
C ALA A 136 -3.21 -3.94 15.25
N ALA A 137 -4.36 -3.24 15.28
CA ALA A 137 -5.04 -2.91 16.53
C ALA A 137 -5.48 -4.16 17.30
N VAL A 138 -6.04 -5.16 16.61
CA VAL A 138 -6.41 -6.45 17.22
C VAL A 138 -5.19 -7.19 17.76
N MET A 139 -4.07 -7.20 17.03
CA MET A 139 -2.83 -7.84 17.47
C MET A 139 -2.29 -7.22 18.76
N VAL A 140 -2.32 -5.89 18.89
CA VAL A 140 -1.90 -5.19 20.11
C VAL A 140 -2.78 -5.59 21.30
N ILE A 141 -4.10 -5.71 21.10
CA ILE A 141 -5.03 -6.15 22.15
C ILE A 141 -4.73 -7.59 22.58
N VAL A 142 -4.53 -8.50 21.62
CA VAL A 142 -4.22 -9.92 21.91
C VAL A 142 -2.92 -10.05 22.69
N VAL A 143 -1.87 -9.33 22.30
CA VAL A 143 -0.58 -9.32 23.01
C VAL A 143 -0.75 -8.74 24.41
N GLY A 144 -1.51 -7.65 24.57
CA GLY A 144 -1.83 -7.06 25.87
C GLY A 144 -2.52 -8.05 26.80
N VAL A 145 -3.54 -8.76 26.30
CA VAL A 145 -4.24 -9.82 27.07
C VAL A 145 -3.30 -10.95 27.44
N ALA A 146 -2.46 -11.41 26.51
CA ALA A 146 -1.47 -12.46 26.77
C ALA A 146 -0.48 -12.07 27.88
N VAL A 147 0.03 -10.83 27.86
CA VAL A 147 0.93 -10.30 28.89
C VAL A 147 0.24 -10.24 30.25
N VAL A 148 -1.01 -9.74 30.30
CA VAL A 148 -1.78 -9.68 31.55
C VAL A 148 -2.02 -11.09 32.13
N LEU A 149 -2.39 -12.05 31.28
CA LEU A 149 -2.55 -13.46 31.70
C LEU A 149 -1.23 -14.06 32.21
N LEU A 150 -0.11 -13.73 31.57
CA LEU A 150 1.22 -14.17 32.00
C LEU A 150 1.56 -13.62 33.39
N ILE A 151 1.28 -12.34 33.64
CA ILE A 151 1.49 -11.72 34.96
C ILE A 151 0.62 -12.41 36.04
N ILE A 152 -0.65 -12.67 35.74
CA ILE A 152 -1.57 -13.34 36.68
C ILE A 152 -1.09 -14.75 37.00
N THR A 153 -0.71 -15.54 35.98
CA THR A 153 -0.24 -16.92 36.18
C THR A 153 1.08 -16.97 36.96
N MET A 154 2.02 -16.06 36.71
CA MET A 154 3.25 -15.95 37.50
C MET A 154 2.98 -15.55 38.96
N LYS A 155 2.09 -14.59 39.20
CA LYS A 155 1.67 -14.21 40.56
C LYS A 155 1.01 -15.38 41.28
N ARG A 156 0.08 -16.09 40.62
CA ARG A 156 -0.59 -17.26 41.19
C ARG A 156 0.40 -18.38 41.52
N LYS A 157 1.38 -18.65 40.64
CA LYS A 157 2.43 -19.64 40.89
C LYS A 157 3.38 -19.23 42.03
N ARG A 158 3.67 -17.93 42.20
CA ARG A 158 4.43 -17.44 43.37
C ARG A 158 3.63 -17.59 44.67
N ASN A 159 2.35 -17.23 44.67
CA ASN A 159 1.48 -17.42 45.85
C ASN A 159 1.33 -18.89 46.22
N ALA A 160 1.15 -19.79 45.24
CA ALA A 160 1.07 -21.22 45.50
C ALA A 160 2.37 -21.77 46.12
N ARG A 161 3.54 -21.35 45.62
CA ARG A 161 4.84 -21.74 46.20
C ARG A 161 5.09 -21.18 47.59
N PHE A 162 4.55 -20.00 47.92
CA PHE A 162 4.64 -19.46 49.28
C PHE A 162 3.78 -20.26 50.26
N PHE A 163 2.58 -20.66 49.85
CA PHE A 163 1.67 -21.48 50.68
C PHE A 163 2.23 -22.89 50.94
N ASP A 164 2.85 -23.51 49.93
CA ASP A 164 3.46 -24.84 50.02
C ASP A 164 4.69 -24.88 50.96
N LEU A 165 5.41 -23.76 51.07
CA LEU A 165 6.51 -23.59 52.03
C LEU A 165 6.03 -23.39 53.47
N GLU A 166 4.85 -22.80 53.68
CA GLU A 166 4.26 -22.60 55.01
C GLU A 166 3.77 -23.94 55.58
N GLU A 167 3.09 -24.77 54.76
CA GLU A 167 2.65 -26.13 55.14
C GLU A 167 3.84 -27.04 55.48
N SER A 168 4.95 -26.93 54.73
CA SER A 168 6.19 -27.68 54.99
C SER A 168 6.88 -27.28 56.30
N ARG A 169 6.58 -26.10 56.86
CA ARG A 169 7.18 -25.60 58.11
C ARG A 169 6.48 -26.12 59.36
N GLU A 170 5.22 -26.53 59.25
CA GLU A 170 4.43 -27.12 60.35
C GLU A 170 4.73 -28.63 60.55
N GLY A 171 5.36 -29.28 59.57
CA GLY A 171 5.78 -30.69 59.61
C GLY A 171 7.19 -30.96 60.18
N SER A 172 7.73 -30.09 61.04
CA SER A 172 9.06 -30.30 61.63
C SER A 172 9.00 -31.35 62.77
N PRO A 173 9.77 -32.46 62.72
CA PRO A 173 9.67 -33.52 63.71
C PRO A 173 10.13 -33.01 65.09
N ALA A 174 9.23 -33.09 66.05
CA ALA A 174 9.49 -32.78 67.44
C ALA A 174 10.69 -33.61 67.97
N ARG A 175 11.73 -32.88 68.38
CA ARG A 175 12.70 -33.21 69.44
C ARG A 175 13.06 -34.69 69.62
N TYR A 176 14.26 -35.03 69.16
CA TYR A 176 15.06 -36.16 69.64
C TYR A 176 15.12 -36.13 71.18
N ARG A 177 14.42 -37.07 71.84
CA ARG A 177 14.54 -37.33 73.28
C ARG A 177 15.42 -38.56 73.45
N GLU A 178 16.71 -38.29 73.64
CA GLU A 178 17.71 -39.25 74.06
C GLU A 178 17.29 -39.85 75.42
N ASN A 179 17.20 -41.19 75.47
CA ASN A 179 17.38 -42.02 76.67
C ASN A 179 17.30 -43.51 76.25
N GLN A 180 18.47 -44.15 76.18
CA GLN A 180 18.69 -45.61 76.18
C GLN A 180 18.78 -46.05 77.66
N PRO A 181 18.38 -47.29 78.11
CA PRO A 181 18.97 -48.54 77.63
C PRO A 181 18.15 -49.86 77.58
N GLN A 182 18.72 -50.78 76.78
CA GLN A 182 18.70 -52.26 76.84
C GLN A 182 17.39 -53.05 76.62
N ALA A 183 17.35 -53.89 75.57
CA ALA A 183 17.55 -55.36 75.67
C ALA A 183 17.46 -56.04 74.29
N SER A 184 18.12 -57.19 74.18
CA SER A 184 18.43 -58.02 73.00
C SER A 184 17.26 -58.82 72.39
N ALA A 185 17.31 -59.11 71.08
CA ALA A 185 17.49 -60.47 70.49
C ALA A 185 17.01 -60.58 69.02
N GLY A 186 17.82 -61.22 68.16
CA GLY A 186 17.34 -61.97 66.98
C GLY A 186 17.70 -61.45 65.57
N PRO A 187 18.33 -62.25 64.68
CA PRO A 187 18.77 -61.81 63.35
C PRO A 187 17.94 -62.39 62.17
N SER A 188 17.71 -61.59 61.12
CA SER A 188 17.49 -62.01 59.72
C SER A 188 17.35 -60.75 58.84
N ARG A 189 18.36 -60.36 58.05
CA ARG A 189 18.72 -60.81 56.69
C ARG A 189 17.90 -60.11 55.57
N MET A 190 18.67 -59.52 54.64
CA MET A 190 18.39 -59.11 53.25
C MET A 190 17.79 -57.72 52.94
N GLU A 191 18.69 -56.78 52.67
CA GLU A 191 19.00 -56.27 51.32
C GLU A 191 17.82 -55.86 50.41
N SER A 192 17.63 -54.55 50.24
CA SER A 192 17.04 -53.97 49.04
C SER A 192 17.67 -52.60 48.79
N GLY A 193 18.30 -52.48 47.62
CA GLY A 193 19.18 -51.38 47.25
C GLY A 193 18.46 -50.06 47.03
N GLY A 194 19.03 -49.01 47.60
CA GLY A 194 18.82 -47.62 47.18
C GLY A 194 20.08 -47.15 46.45
N ILE A 195 19.91 -46.70 45.21
CA ILE A 195 20.97 -46.15 44.36
C ILE A 195 21.50 -44.86 44.97
N ASP A 196 22.79 -44.85 45.30
CA ASP A 196 23.52 -43.65 45.71
C ASP A 196 23.68 -42.73 44.49
N ASN A 197 22.80 -41.75 44.32
CA ASN A 197 23.11 -40.60 43.48
C ASN A 197 24.17 -39.78 44.22
N ALA A 198 25.44 -40.13 44.02
CA ALA A 198 26.55 -39.25 44.29
C ALA A 198 26.27 -37.92 43.59
N GLY A 199 26.01 -36.88 44.37
CA GLY A 199 25.81 -35.52 43.87
C GLY A 199 26.99 -35.17 42.96
N LEU A 200 26.71 -35.09 41.66
CA LEU A 200 27.62 -34.55 40.68
C LEU A 200 27.69 -33.05 40.96
N ASP A 201 28.54 -32.68 41.92
CA ASP A 201 28.94 -31.31 42.21
C ASP A 201 29.77 -30.84 41.02
N VAL A 202 29.07 -30.43 39.96
CA VAL A 202 29.69 -29.80 38.80
C VAL A 202 29.99 -28.36 39.20
N ASP A 203 31.13 -28.18 39.88
CA ASP A 203 31.74 -26.91 40.26
C ASP A 203 32.06 -26.09 38.99
N PHE A 204 31.02 -25.44 38.45
CA PHE A 204 31.09 -24.52 37.31
C PHE A 204 31.58 -23.11 37.71
N PRO A 205 32.81 -23.00 38.24
CA PRO A 205 33.65 -21.85 37.88
C PRO A 205 35.10 -22.23 37.49
N LYS A 206 35.48 -23.51 37.50
CA LYS A 206 36.88 -23.93 37.24
C LYS A 206 37.21 -24.18 35.76
N VAL A 207 36.23 -24.58 34.95
CA VAL A 207 36.41 -24.87 33.51
C VAL A 207 36.71 -23.59 32.70
N PHE A 208 36.11 -22.45 33.08
CA PHE A 208 36.37 -21.16 32.42
C PHE A 208 37.79 -20.65 32.61
N LYS A 209 38.44 -20.99 33.73
CA LYS A 209 39.84 -20.57 33.99
C LYS A 209 40.87 -21.40 33.24
N GLN A 210 40.53 -22.63 32.82
CA GLN A 210 41.42 -23.46 32.02
C GLN A 210 41.41 -23.04 30.54
N LEU A 211 40.23 -22.75 29.97
CA LEU A 211 40.13 -22.26 28.59
C LEU A 211 40.81 -20.89 28.39
N GLN A 212 40.68 -19.96 29.33
CA GLN A 212 41.36 -18.66 29.25
C GLN A 212 42.88 -18.72 29.39
N LYS A 213 43.45 -19.83 29.86
CA LYS A 213 44.90 -19.98 30.04
C LYS A 213 45.58 -20.61 28.82
N GLU A 214 44.83 -21.26 27.94
CA GLU A 214 45.35 -21.96 26.77
C GLU A 214 45.40 -21.08 25.52
N ASP A 215 44.61 -19.99 25.46
CA ASP A 215 44.62 -19.01 24.36
C ASP A 215 45.64 -17.86 24.53
N THR A 216 46.46 -17.89 25.58
CA THR A 216 47.54 -16.90 25.79
C THR A 216 48.87 -17.57 26.11
N LEU A 217 49.46 -18.23 25.11
CA LEU A 217 50.91 -18.31 24.97
C LEU A 217 51.27 -18.23 23.47
N PRO A 218 52.35 -17.49 23.13
CA PRO A 218 52.70 -17.09 21.76
C PRO A 218 53.17 -18.23 20.85
#